data_AF-A0AAP2S543-F1
#
_entry.id   AF-A0AAP2S543-F1
#
_cell.length_a   1.000
_cell.length_b   1.000
_cell.length_c   1.000
_cell.angle_alpha   90.00
_cell.angle_beta   90.00
_cell.angle_gamma   90.00
#
_symmetry.space_group_name_H-M   'P 1'
#
loop_
_entity.id
_entity.type
_entity.pdbx_description
1 polymer ?
#
loop_
_entity_poly.entity_id
_entity_poly.type
_entity_poly.pdbx_seq_one_letter_code
_entity_poly.pdbx_strand_id
1 'polypeptide(L)'
;MANNLEALETWASVLLERLEPGERVKLARSIGQELRRSQQKRVMAQTNPDGSKYAPRKKRDLRGKQGRIRRRLDMFKKLRTASYLRIRGDSNAVT
;
A
#
# COMPACT_ATOMS: atom_id res chain seq x y z
N MET A 1 8.93 -16.96 6.26
CA MET A 1 8.90 -15.54 5.85
C MET A 1 10.05 -14.75 6.45
N ALA A 2 10.38 -14.89 7.74
CA ALA A 2 11.53 -14.19 8.37
C ALA A 2 12.86 -14.44 7.65
N ASN A 3 13.22 -15.71 7.40
CA ASN A 3 14.48 -16.07 6.76
C ASN A 3 14.67 -15.48 5.34
N ASN A 4 13.57 -15.26 4.60
CA ASN A 4 13.66 -14.71 3.24
C ASN A 4 13.92 -13.20 3.25
N LEU A 5 13.41 -12.50 4.28
CA LEU A 5 13.65 -11.07 4.45
C LEU A 5 15.08 -10.81 4.95
N GLU A 6 15.57 -11.63 5.88
CA GLU A 6 16.96 -11.57 6.35
C GLU A 6 17.97 -11.83 5.22
N ALA A 7 17.68 -12.81 4.35
CA ALA A 7 18.51 -13.08 3.17
C ALA A 7 18.51 -11.90 2.18
N LEU A 8 17.35 -11.27 1.96
CA LEU A 8 17.23 -10.09 1.11
C LEU A 8 17.99 -8.90 1.69
N GLU A 9 17.87 -8.67 3.00
CA GLU A 9 18.59 -7.60 3.71
C GLU A 9 20.11 -7.79 3.60
N THR A 10 20.59 -9.00 3.87
CA THR A 10 22.01 -9.36 3.77
C THR A 10 22.55 -9.16 2.34
N TRP A 11 21.78 -9.52 1.33
CA TRP A 11 22.17 -9.33 -0.06
C TRP A 11 22.16 -7.84 -0.46
N ALA A 12 21.17 -7.08 0.00
CA ALA A 12 21.01 -5.67 -0.36
C ALA A 12 21.96 -4.74 0.40
N SER A 13 22.42 -5.11 1.61
CA SER A 13 23.26 -4.25 2.46
C SER A 13 24.52 -3.77 1.74
N VAL A 14 25.23 -4.66 1.04
CA VAL A 14 26.44 -4.34 0.27
C VAL A 14 26.17 -3.31 -0.83
N LEU A 15 25.00 -3.36 -1.46
CA LEU A 15 24.60 -2.40 -2.48
C LEU A 15 24.22 -1.05 -1.87
N LEU A 16 23.51 -1.07 -0.74
CA LEU A 16 23.13 0.15 -0.02
C LEU A 16 24.35 0.89 0.53
N GLU A 17 25.36 0.17 1.02
CA GLU A 17 26.62 0.76 1.51
C GLU A 17 27.33 1.60 0.45
N ARG A 18 27.25 1.20 -0.82
CA ARG A 18 27.84 1.91 -1.96
C ARG A 18 27.06 3.15 -2.41
N LEU A 19 25.85 3.36 -1.89
CA LEU A 19 25.03 4.52 -2.23
C LEU A 19 25.32 5.68 -1.28
N GLU A 20 25.54 6.85 -1.88
CA GLU A 20 25.53 8.13 -1.17
C GLU A 20 24.18 8.39 -0.48
N PRO A 21 24.13 9.15 0.62
CA PRO A 21 22.88 9.42 1.36
C PRO A 21 21.76 9.98 0.49
N GLY A 22 22.10 10.84 -0.49
CA GLY A 22 21.12 11.41 -1.43
C GLY A 22 20.47 10.37 -2.34
N GLU A 23 21.24 9.38 -2.80
CA GLU A 23 20.72 8.28 -3.63
C GLU A 23 19.89 7.31 -2.80
N ARG A 24 20.24 7.08 -1.53
CA ARG A 24 19.41 6.29 -0.60
C ARG A 24 18.03 6.91 -0.41
N VAL A 25 17.94 8.23 -0.25
CA VAL A 25 16.64 8.93 -0.14
C VAL A 25 15.81 8.77 -1.41
N LYS A 26 16.43 8.84 -2.61
CA LYS A 26 15.72 8.63 -3.87
C LYS A 26 15.19 7.20 -3.98
N LEU A 27 16.03 6.21 -3.66
CA LEU A 27 15.66 4.80 -3.65
C LEU A 27 14.51 4.53 -2.67
N ALA A 28 14.64 5.00 -1.43
CA ALA A 28 13.64 4.92 -0.39
C ALA A 28 12.28 5.47 -0.88
N ARG A 29 12.28 6.68 -1.46
CA ARG A 29 11.07 7.27 -2.03
C ARG A 29 10.45 6.43 -3.15
N SER A 30 11.28 5.84 -4.03
CA SER A 30 10.80 4.97 -5.11
C SER A 30 10.10 3.72 -4.55
N ILE A 31 10.76 3.04 -3.61
CA ILE A 31 10.21 1.84 -2.93
C ILE A 31 8.87 2.17 -2.27
N GLY A 32 8.80 3.28 -1.53
CA GLY A 32 7.55 3.72 -0.91
C GLY A 32 6.43 3.98 -1.92
N GLN A 33 6.76 4.58 -3.07
CA GLN A 33 5.78 4.83 -4.13
C GLN A 33 5.25 3.54 -4.73
N GLU A 34 6.11 2.56 -4.98
CA GLU A 34 5.70 1.26 -5.48
C GLU A 34 4.88 0.48 -4.47
N LEU A 35 5.29 0.47 -3.19
CA LEU A 35 4.55 -0.16 -2.12
C LEU A 35 3.15 0.46 -2.01
N ARG A 36 3.05 1.79 -2.02
CA ARG A 36 1.75 2.47 -2.02
C ARG A 36 0.89 2.07 -3.21
N ARG A 37 1.44 2.05 -4.43
CA ARG A 37 0.70 1.64 -5.64
C ARG A 37 0.20 0.20 -5.52
N SER A 38 1.03 -0.70 -4.99
CA SER A 38 0.69 -2.09 -4.72
C SER A 38 -0.46 -2.20 -3.70
N GLN A 39 -0.37 -1.50 -2.57
CA GLN A 39 -1.42 -1.48 -1.55
C GLN A 39 -2.72 -0.87 -2.08
N GLN A 40 -2.64 0.21 -2.85
CA GLN A 40 -3.80 0.81 -3.50
C GLN A 40 -4.51 -0.21 -4.41
N LYS A 41 -3.76 -0.93 -5.27
CA LYS A 41 -4.32 -1.99 -6.13
C LYS A 41 -4.95 -3.13 -5.31
N ARG A 42 -4.32 -3.52 -4.20
CA ARG A 42 -4.83 -4.58 -3.32
C ARG A 42 -6.15 -4.20 -2.63
N VAL A 43 -6.23 -2.99 -2.06
CA VAL A 43 -7.44 -2.45 -1.43
C VAL A 43 -8.57 -2.31 -2.45
N MET A 44 -8.25 -1.87 -3.67
CA MET A 44 -9.20 -1.83 -4.78
C MET A 44 -9.79 -3.18 -5.12
N ALA A 45 -8.94 -4.21 -5.15
CA ALA A 45 -9.34 -5.59 -5.41
C ALA A 45 -10.08 -6.24 -4.21
N GLN A 46 -10.13 -5.56 -3.06
CA GLN A 46 -10.72 -6.07 -1.81
C GLN A 46 -10.06 -7.38 -1.37
N THR A 47 -8.72 -7.40 -1.41
CA THR A 47 -7.90 -8.56 -1.06
C THR A 47 -7.00 -8.27 0.12
N ASN A 48 -6.76 -9.28 0.94
CA ASN A 48 -5.86 -9.24 2.07
C ASN A 48 -4.39 -9.39 1.61
N PRO A 49 -3.41 -9.11 2.49
CA PRO A 49 -1.99 -9.32 2.20
C PRO A 49 -1.65 -10.76 1.75
N ASP A 50 -2.34 -11.74 2.32
CA ASP A 50 -2.24 -13.17 2.00
C ASP A 50 -2.96 -13.58 0.69
N GLY A 51 -3.64 -12.64 0.04
CA GLY A 51 -4.39 -12.86 -1.20
C GLY A 51 -5.86 -13.29 -1.00
N SER A 52 -6.31 -13.56 0.22
CA SER A 52 -7.70 -13.90 0.49
C SER A 52 -8.64 -12.70 0.25
N LYS A 53 -9.92 -12.95 -0.06
CA LYS A 53 -10.91 -11.87 -0.19
C LYS A 53 -11.26 -11.31 1.19
N TYR A 54 -11.59 -10.02 1.25
CA TYR A 54 -12.13 -9.43 2.46
C TYR A 54 -13.42 -10.12 2.91
N ALA A 55 -13.62 -10.17 4.23
CA ALA A 55 -14.82 -10.71 4.82
C ALA A 55 -16.08 -10.01 4.25
N PRO A 56 -17.11 -10.76 3.81
CA PRO A 56 -18.34 -10.19 3.31
C PRO A 56 -18.98 -9.25 4.35
N ARG A 57 -19.42 -8.08 3.90
CA ARG A 57 -20.15 -7.14 4.77
C ARG A 57 -21.51 -7.74 5.16
N LYS A 58 -21.98 -7.42 6.37
CA LYS A 58 -23.33 -7.80 6.85
C LYS A 58 -24.39 -7.47 5.79
N LYS A 59 -25.16 -8.49 5.38
CA LYS A 59 -26.25 -8.34 4.41
C LYS A 59 -27.25 -7.32 4.96
N ARG A 60 -27.63 -6.35 4.13
CA ARG A 60 -28.63 -5.32 4.44
C ARG A 60 -29.67 -5.34 3.34
N ASP A 61 -30.93 -5.06 3.69
CA ASP A 61 -31.94 -4.81 2.67
C ASP A 61 -31.61 -3.51 1.91
N LEU A 62 -31.52 -3.62 0.58
CA LEU A 62 -31.08 -2.59 -0.35
C LEU A 62 -32.23 -2.04 -1.20
N ARG A 63 -33.45 -2.60 -1.12
CA ARG A 63 -34.56 -2.31 -2.05
C ARG A 63 -34.98 -0.83 -2.10
N GLY A 64 -34.74 -0.07 -1.03
CA GLY A 64 -34.96 1.40 -0.98
C GLY A 64 -33.70 2.28 -0.94
N LYS A 65 -32.49 1.71 -1.12
CA LYS A 65 -31.22 2.42 -0.82
C LYS A 65 -30.36 2.73 -2.04
N GLN A 66 -30.85 2.53 -3.26
CA GLN A 66 -30.06 2.62 -4.49
C GLN A 66 -29.32 3.97 -4.66
N GLY A 67 -29.99 5.10 -4.40
CA GLY A 67 -29.35 6.43 -4.44
C GLY A 67 -28.36 6.70 -3.31
N ARG A 68 -28.55 6.07 -2.13
CA ARG A 68 -27.63 6.16 -0.99
C ARG A 68 -26.37 5.33 -1.21
N ILE A 69 -26.50 4.17 -1.87
CA ILE A 69 -25.39 3.29 -2.23
C ILE A 69 -24.48 3.96 -3.26
N ARG A 70 -25.04 4.58 -4.32
CA ARG A 70 -24.25 5.35 -5.31
C ARG A 70 -23.44 6.47 -4.66
N ARG A 71 -24.08 7.33 -3.84
CA ARG A 71 -23.37 8.37 -3.07
C ARG A 71 -22.27 7.83 -2.16
N ARG A 72 -22.48 6.65 -1.55
CA ARG A 72 -21.48 6.00 -0.70
C ARG A 72 -20.30 5.46 -1.52
N LEU A 73 -20.56 4.87 -2.69
CA LEU A 73 -19.50 4.43 -3.61
C LEU A 73 -18.63 5.60 -4.06
N ASP A 74 -19.23 6.78 -4.30
CA ASP A 74 -18.48 8.00 -4.61
C ASP A 74 -17.58 8.46 -3.45
N MET A 75 -18.07 8.35 -2.21
CA MET A 75 -17.23 8.61 -1.03
C MET A 75 -16.04 7.64 -0.93
N PHE A 76 -16.20 6.39 -1.36
CA PHE A 76 -15.12 5.39 -1.36
C PHE A 76 -14.11 5.55 -2.51
N LYS A 77 -14.43 6.29 -3.58
CA LYS A 77 -13.44 6.64 -4.61
C LYS A 77 -12.24 7.38 -4.01
N LYS A 78 -12.47 8.19 -2.97
CA LYS A 78 -11.41 8.93 -2.24
C LYS A 78 -10.53 8.05 -1.35
N LEU A 79 -10.97 6.85 -0.95
CA LEU A 79 -10.09 5.94 -0.19
C LEU A 79 -8.95 5.37 -1.03
N ARG A 80 -9.10 5.39 -2.37
CA ARG A 80 -8.03 5.01 -3.29
C ARG A 80 -7.06 6.16 -3.58
N THR A 81 -7.34 7.40 -3.17
CA THR A 81 -6.46 8.51 -3.53
C THR A 81 -5.22 8.52 -2.66
N ALA A 82 -4.11 9.00 -3.24
CA ALA A 82 -2.83 9.11 -2.55
C ALA A 82 -2.85 10.06 -1.33
N SER A 83 -3.92 10.84 -1.16
CA SER A 83 -4.09 11.86 -0.12
C SER A 83 -3.91 11.31 1.30
N TYR A 84 -4.32 10.05 1.53
CA TYR A 84 -4.25 9.36 2.82
C TYR A 84 -3.17 8.27 2.88
N LEU A 85 -2.45 8.04 1.78
CA LEU A 85 -1.31 7.13 1.70
C LEU A 85 -0.06 7.97 1.41
N ARG A 86 0.30 8.82 2.37
CA ARG A 86 1.48 9.67 2.27
C ARG A 86 2.71 8.81 2.49
N ILE A 87 3.73 9.07 1.69
CA ILE A 87 5.04 8.45 1.83
C ILE A 87 6.00 9.55 2.25
N ARG A 88 6.77 9.30 3.29
CA ARG A 88 7.93 10.06 3.70
C ARG A 88 9.13 9.15 3.58
N GLY A 89 10.25 9.68 3.10
CA GLY A 89 11.48 8.91 2.96
C GLY A 89 12.66 9.75 3.41
N ASP A 90 13.48 9.19 4.27
CA ASP A 90 14.81 9.67 4.63
C ASP A 90 15.87 8.69 4.10
N SER A 91 17.14 8.84 4.50
CA SER A 91 18.24 8.01 4.01
C SER A 91 18.18 6.57 4.55
N ASN A 92 17.44 6.33 5.62
CA ASN A 92 17.44 5.08 6.38
C ASN A 92 16.07 4.38 6.36
N ALA A 93 14.99 5.11 6.10
CA ALA A 93 13.63 4.62 6.25
C ALA A 93 12.63 5.28 5.28
N VAL A 94 11.54 4.55 5.06
CA VAL A 94 10.34 4.99 4.34
C VAL A 94 9.15 4.75 5.24
N THR A 95 8.32 5.77 5.47
CA THR A 95 7.11 5.71 6.31
C THR A 95 5.88 6.26 5.60
#